data_AF-A0A9P5YLM3-F1
#
_entry.id   AF-A0A9P5YLM3-F1
#
_cell.length_a   1.000
_cell.length_b   1.000
_cell.length_c   1.000
_cell.angle_alpha   90.00
_cell.angle_beta   90.00
_cell.angle_gamma   90.00
#
_symmetry.space_group_name_H-M   'P 1'
#
loop_
_entity.id
_entity.type
_entity.pdbx_description
1 polymer ?
#
loop_
_entity_poly.entity_id
_entity_poly.type
_entity_poly.pdbx_seq_one_letter_code
_entity_poly.pdbx_strand_id
1 'polypeptide(L)' 'CASCNAYNLLRPATNTWYTVVAGRNVGVFQGWHSVQALVSGVPHASYRKYPSEEAAREAFEDAMSQGLVVIIN' A
#
# COMPACT_ATOMS: atom_id res chain seq x y z
N CYS A 1 3.02 12.01 22.44
CA CYS A 1 2.20 12.46 21.30
C CYS A 1 2.95 12.12 20.01
N ALA A 2 2.24 11.68 18.97
CA ALA A 2 2.71 11.31 17.63
C ALA A 2 3.68 10.11 17.51
N SER A 3 3.14 8.88 17.45
CA SER A 3 3.59 7.85 16.48
C SER A 3 2.75 6.58 16.64
N CYS A 4 1.44 6.74 16.43
CA CYS A 4 0.59 5.61 16.07
C CYS A 4 1.04 5.13 14.68
N ASN A 5 2.08 4.28 14.65
CA ASN A 5 2.48 3.50 13.48
C ASN A 5 2.82 2.05 13.87
N ALA A 6 2.51 1.68 15.11
CA ALA A 6 2.80 0.36 15.69
C ALA A 6 1.83 -0.75 15.25
N TYR A 7 0.90 -0.49 14.33
CA TYR A 7 -0.10 -1.48 13.92
C TYR A 7 0.41 -2.51 12.89
N ASN A 8 1.68 -2.42 12.49
CA ASN A 8 2.29 -3.30 11.49
C ASN A 8 3.34 -4.27 12.07
N LEU A 9 3.66 -4.19 13.37
CA LEU A 9 4.76 -4.95 13.98
C LEU A 9 4.34 -6.31 14.59
N LEU A 10 3.04 -6.59 14.72
CA LEU A 10 2.54 -7.76 15.46
C LEU A 10 1.96 -8.87 14.57
N ARG A 11 1.90 -8.69 13.24
CA ARG A 11 1.43 -9.73 12.31
C ARG A 11 2.57 -10.12 11.37
N PRO A 12 2.79 -11.42 11.10
CA PRO A 12 3.81 -11.83 10.14
C PRO A 12 3.45 -11.21 8.78
N ALA A 13 4.29 -10.29 8.32
CA ALA A 13 4.09 -9.55 7.07
C ALA A 13 4.06 -10.44 5.82
N THR A 14 4.35 -11.74 5.98
CA THR A 14 4.31 -12.75 4.93
C THR A 14 2.90 -13.03 4.39
N ASN A 15 1.84 -12.75 5.17
CA ASN A 15 0.45 -13.00 4.76
C ASN A 15 -0.37 -11.73 4.52
N THR A 16 0.27 -10.55 4.47
CA THR A 16 -0.45 -9.28 4.26
C THR A 16 -0.13 -8.71 2.89
N TRP A 17 -1.17 -8.39 2.16
CA TRP A 17 -1.11 -7.76 0.84
C TRP A 17 -1.31 -6.26 0.98
N TYR A 18 -0.58 -5.48 0.20
CA TYR A 18 -0.65 -4.03 0.20
C TYR A 18 -0.90 -3.54 -1.21
N THR A 19 -1.88 -2.67 -1.35
CA THR A 19 -2.19 -1.98 -2.59
C THR A 19 -1.70 -0.56 -2.46
N VAL A 20 -0.78 -0.15 -3.33
CA VAL A 20 -0.30 1.23 -3.43
C VAL A 20 -0.99 1.88 -4.61
N VAL A 21 -1.85 2.85 -4.34
CA VAL A 21 -2.57 3.60 -5.38
C VAL A 21 -1.92 4.95 -5.62
N ALA A 22 -1.29 5.56 -4.62
CA ALA A 22 -0.48 6.75 -4.81
C ALA A 22 0.91 6.60 -4.19
N GLY A 23 1.95 6.86 -4.96
CA GLY A 23 3.33 6.65 -4.54
C GLY A 23 4.32 6.79 -5.70
N ARG A 24 5.60 6.54 -5.43
CA ARG A 24 6.62 6.43 -6.49
C ARG A 24 6.38 5.26 -7.43
N ASN A 25 5.78 4.20 -6.90
CA ASN A 25 5.36 3.05 -7.67
C ASN A 25 3.99 2.59 -7.16
N VAL A 26 3.12 2.21 -8.07
CA VAL A 26 1.73 1.83 -7.82
C VAL A 26 1.53 0.37 -8.22
N GLY A 27 0.70 -0.35 -7.48
CA GLY A 27 0.47 -1.77 -7.70
C GLY A 27 0.19 -2.53 -6.40
N VAL A 28 0.13 -3.85 -6.53
CA VAL A 28 -0.08 -4.77 -5.41
C VAL A 28 1.24 -5.41 -5.03
N PHE A 29 1.59 -5.33 -3.75
CA PHE A 29 2.84 -5.84 -3.19
C PHE A 29 2.56 -6.70 -1.96
N GLN A 30 3.32 -7.78 -1.84
CA GLN A 30 3.29 -8.62 -0.65
C GLN A 30 4.34 -8.13 0.34
N GLY A 31 3.93 -7.88 1.59
CA GLY A 31 4.81 -7.48 2.67
C GLY A 31 5.18 -5.99 2.68
N TRP A 32 5.49 -5.50 3.88
CA TRP A 32 5.74 -4.08 4.13
C TRP A 32 7.09 -3.59 3.61
N HIS A 33 8.11 -4.45 3.53
CA HIS A 33 9.48 -4.02 3.23
C HIS A 33 9.61 -3.32 1.87
N SER A 34 8.98 -3.87 0.82
CA SER A 34 8.95 -3.27 -0.52
C SER A 34 8.12 -2.00 -0.55
N VAL A 35 6.94 -2.01 0.09
CA VAL A 35 6.01 -0.87 0.13
C VAL A 35 6.59 0.31 0.87
N GLN A 36 7.30 0.07 1.97
CA GLN A 36 7.91 1.09 2.79
C GLN A 36 8.85 1.97 1.95
N ALA A 37 9.69 1.39 1.09
CA ALA A 37 10.59 2.16 0.24
C ALA A 37 9.86 3.02 -0.80
N LEU A 38 8.65 2.61 -1.22
CA LEU A 38 7.83 3.29 -2.21
C LEU A 38 7.03 4.47 -1.61
N VAL A 39 6.63 4.35 -0.34
CA VAL A 39 5.82 5.36 0.36
C VAL A 39 6.68 6.27 1.26
N SER A 40 7.84 5.79 1.71
CA SER A 40 8.75 6.55 2.57
C SER A 40 9.40 7.67 1.78
N GLY A 41 9.04 8.91 2.12
CA GLY A 41 9.53 10.12 1.45
C GLY A 41 8.64 10.61 0.31
N VAL A 42 7.47 9.99 0.09
CA VAL A 42 6.48 10.49 -0.89
C VAL A 42 5.38 11.24 -0.15
N PRO A 43 5.28 12.57 -0.31
CA PRO A 43 4.18 13.33 0.27
C PRO A 43 2.87 12.88 -0.38
N HIS A 44 1.84 12.59 0.42
CA HIS A 44 0.52 12.10 -0.03
C HIS A 44 0.51 10.68 -0.62
N ALA A 45 1.44 9.81 -0.22
CA ALA A 45 1.33 8.39 -0.56
C ALA A 45 0.02 7.78 -0.02
N SER A 46 -0.70 7.05 -0.86
CA SER A 46 -1.95 6.37 -0.54
C SER A 46 -1.77 4.88 -0.75
N TYR A 47 -1.86 4.12 0.33
CA TYR A 47 -1.72 2.68 0.35
C TYR A 47 -2.75 2.06 1.29
N ARG A 48 -3.16 0.83 0.98
CA ARG A 48 -4.19 0.11 1.72
C ARG A 48 -3.78 -1.35 1.89
N LYS A 49 -4.09 -1.95 3.04
CA LYS A 49 -3.71 -3.33 3.37
C LYS A 49 -4.92 -4.26 3.25
N TYR A 50 -4.66 -5.46 2.77
CA TYR A 50 -5.66 -6.49 2.50
C TYR A 50 -5.19 -7.85 3.03
N PRO A 51 -6.13 -8.72 3.45
CA PRO A 51 -5.81 -10.06 3.91
C PRO A 51 -5.49 -11.05 2.76
N SER A 52 -5.91 -10.76 1.53
CA SER A 52 -5.77 -11.65 0.36
C SER A 52 -5.30 -10.88 -0.88
N GLU A 53 -4.60 -11.56 -1.79
CA GLU A 53 -4.12 -11.00 -3.06
C GLU A 53 -5.29 -10.53 -3.94
N GLU A 54 -6.32 -11.36 -4.07
CA GLU A 54 -7.53 -11.08 -4.84
C GLU A 54 -8.17 -9.74 -4.43
N ALA A 55 -8.42 -9.56 -3.13
CA ALA A 55 -9.02 -8.34 -2.59
C ALA A 55 -8.10 -7.11 -2.80
N ALA A 56 -6.78 -7.31 -2.72
CA ALA A 56 -5.81 -6.25 -2.98
C ALA A 56 -5.81 -5.82 -4.45
N ARG A 57 -5.91 -6.79 -5.36
CA ARG A 57 -5.97 -6.59 -6.81
C ARG A 57 -7.27 -5.96 -7.25
N GLU A 58 -8.42 -6.45 -6.78
CA GLU A 58 -9.72 -5.85 -7.06
C GLU A 58 -9.76 -4.39 -6.60
N ALA A 59 -9.23 -4.08 -5.42
CA ALA A 59 -9.14 -2.71 -4.95
C ALA A 59 -8.19 -1.84 -5.77
N PHE A 60 -7.13 -2.42 -6.34
CA PHE A 60 -6.23 -1.71 -7.24
C PHE A 60 -6.91 -1.39 -8.57
N GLU A 61 -7.64 -2.36 -9.12
CA GLU A 61 -8.41 -2.20 -10.36
C GLU A 61 -9.53 -1.17 -10.20
N ASP A 62 -10.25 -1.20 -9.08
CA ASP A 62 -11.25 -0.20 -8.71
C ASP A 62 -10.61 1.19 -8.57
N ALA A 63 -9.47 1.30 -7.90
CA ALA A 63 -8.74 2.55 -7.81
C ALA A 63 -8.24 3.06 -9.17
N MET A 64 -7.83 2.17 -10.08
CA MET A 64 -7.50 2.53 -11.46
C MET A 64 -8.73 3.05 -12.20
N SER A 65 -9.88 2.38 -12.06
CA SER A 65 -11.13 2.80 -12.69
C SER A 65 -11.63 4.15 -12.19
N GLN A 66 -11.44 4.43 -10.89
CA GLN A 66 -11.79 5.70 -10.27
C GLN A 66 -10.76 6.82 -10.52
N GLY A 67 -9.63 6.54 -11.18
CA GLY A 67 -8.57 7.52 -11.41
C GLY A 67 -7.84 7.95 -10.14
N LEU A 68 -7.89 7.12 -9.09
CA LEU A 68 -7.19 7.35 -7.82
C LEU A 68 -5.71 6.94 -7.90
N VAL A 69 -5.31 6.25 -8.98
CA VAL A 69 -3.94 5.80 -9.17
C VAL A 69 -3.05 6.95 -9.64
N VAL A 70 -2.17 7.42 -8.76
CA VAL A 70 -1.31 8.59 -8.98
C VAL A 70 0.15 8.22 -8.77
N ILE A 71 0.92 8.25 -9.86
CA ILE A 71 2.36 8.05 -9.82
C ILE A 71 3.03 9.39 -9.54
N ILE A 72 3.69 9.49 -8.38
CA ILE A 72 4.37 10.70 -7.93
C ILE A 72 5.85 10.56 -8.27
N ASN A 73 6.33 11.36 -9.23
CA ASN A 73 7.71 11.36 -9.71
C ASN A 73 8.60 12.35 -8.94
#